data_AF-A0A3N5S3Z9-F1
#
_entry.id   AF-A0A3N5S3Z9-F1
#
_cell.length_a   1.000
_cell.length_b   1.000
_cell.length_c   1.000
_cell.angle_alpha   90.00
_cell.angle_beta   90.00
_cell.angle_gamma   90.00
#
_symmetry.space_group_name_H-M   'P 1'
#
loop_
_entity.id
_entity.type
_entity.pdbx_description
1 polymer ?
#
loop_
_entity_poly.entity_id
_entity_poly.type
_entity_poly.pdbx_seq_one_letter_code
_entity_poly.pdbx_strand_id
1 'polypeptide(L)'
;MSPAVITGVSGAVLIALIILYGSLRRPRPSAPISITGRRFPDGFLWATGEDAYQHEGGNLNNDWARWEAQEPSPIENGDRCGNAIDFYNRYES
;
A
#
# COMPACT_ATOMS: atom_id res chain seq x y z
N MET A 1 43.26 9.67 13.01
CA MET A 1 41.84 9.38 13.28
C MET A 1 41.66 7.86 13.21
N SER A 2 40.97 7.25 14.18
CA SER A 2 40.83 5.79 14.26
C SER A 2 40.04 5.24 13.05
N PRO A 3 40.42 4.09 12.46
CA PRO A 3 39.72 3.47 11.33
C PRO A 3 38.20 3.34 11.53
N ALA A 4 37.75 3.15 12.77
CA ALA A 4 36.35 3.03 13.13
C ALA A 4 35.51 4.30 12.85
N VAL A 5 36.12 5.49 12.93
CA VAL A 5 35.43 6.78 12.67
C VAL A 5 35.21 6.99 11.16
N ILE A 6 36.17 6.57 10.33
CA ILE A 6 36.11 6.71 8.88
C ILE A 6 35.02 5.80 8.30
N THR A 7 34.92 4.56 8.77
CA THR A 7 33.88 3.60 8.33
C THR A 7 32.46 4.08 8.70
N GLY A 8 32.27 4.69 9.88
CA GLY A 8 30.98 5.25 10.29
C GLY A 8 30.53 6.45 9.44
N VAL A 9 31.45 7.35 9.08
CA VAL A 9 31.16 8.51 8.22
C VAL A 9 30.82 8.08 6.79
N SER A 10 31.54 7.10 6.24
CA SER A 10 31.25 6.57 4.90
C SER A 10 29.88 5.90 4.80
N GLY A 11 29.44 5.19 5.85
CA GLY A 11 28.11 4.58 5.90
C GLY A 11 26.97 5.61 5.95
N ALA A 12 27.11 6.66 6.77
CA ALA A 12 26.12 7.72 6.87
C ALA A 12 25.97 8.51 5.55
N VAL A 13 27.08 8.77 4.86
CA VAL A 13 27.07 9.42 3.54
C VAL A 13 26.35 8.54 2.51
N LEU A 14 26.59 7.23 2.50
CA LEU A 14 25.90 6.32 1.58
C LEU A 14 24.39 6.29 1.81
N ILE A 15 23.94 6.24 3.06
CA ILE A 15 22.51 6.29 3.42
C ILE A 15 21.89 7.61 2.98
N ALA A 16 22.56 8.74 3.24
CA ALA A 16 22.09 10.06 2.82
C ALA A 16 21.98 10.16 1.29
N LEU A 17 22.95 9.60 0.56
CA LEU A 17 22.91 9.54 -0.91
C LEU A 17 21.77 8.66 -1.43
N ILE A 18 21.46 7.53 -0.79
CA ILE A 18 20.33 6.66 -1.16
C ILE A 18 19.00 7.38 -0.92
N ILE A 19 18.83 8.04 0.22
CA ILE A 19 17.62 8.82 0.55
C ILE A 19 17.45 9.98 -0.42
N LEU A 20 18.53 10.73 -0.67
CA LEU A 20 18.53 11.83 -1.64
C LEU A 20 18.19 11.32 -3.05
N TYR A 21 18.76 10.18 -3.44
CA TYR A 21 18.48 9.55 -4.72
C TYR A 21 17.02 9.10 -4.86
N GLY A 22 16.47 8.44 -3.84
CA GLY A 22 15.06 8.06 -3.79
C GLY A 22 14.11 9.25 -3.82
N SER A 23 14.46 10.33 -3.10
CA SER A 23 13.68 11.57 -3.04
C SER A 23 13.69 12.36 -4.35
N LEU A 24 14.80 12.28 -5.10
CA LEU A 24 14.96 12.90 -6.42
C LEU A 24 14.39 12.03 -7.56
N ARG A 25 14.29 10.71 -7.37
CA ARG A 25 13.63 9.79 -8.29
C ARG A 25 12.11 9.85 -8.14
N ARG A 26 11.50 10.95 -8.58
CA ARG A 26 10.07 10.91 -8.91
C ARG A 26 9.92 10.12 -10.21
N PRO A 27 9.20 8.98 -10.24
CA PRO A 27 8.89 8.33 -11.50
C PRO A 27 8.21 9.38 -12.39
N ARG A 28 8.74 9.57 -13.61
CA ARG A 28 8.10 10.50 -14.55
C ARG A 28 6.69 9.98 -14.80
N PRO A 29 5.65 10.83 -14.68
CA PRO A 29 4.33 10.46 -15.16
C PRO A 29 4.47 9.96 -16.60
N SER A 30 3.79 8.88 -16.92
CA SER A 30 3.64 8.45 -18.32
C SER A 30 3.08 9.62 -19.14
N ALA A 31 3.56 9.77 -20.38
CA ALA A 31 3.02 10.79 -21.28
C ALA A 31 1.49 10.65 -21.37
N PRO A 32 0.74 11.77 -21.38
CA PRO A 32 -0.71 11.71 -21.45
C PRO A 32 -1.14 11.02 -22.76
N ILE A 33 -1.92 9.96 -22.64
CA ILE A 33 -2.56 9.32 -23.78
C ILE A 33 -3.87 10.06 -24.03
N SER A 34 -4.04 10.62 -25.24
CA SER A 34 -5.32 11.22 -25.63
C SER A 34 -6.41 10.16 -25.71
N ILE A 35 -7.41 10.28 -24.83
CA ILE A 35 -8.62 9.44 -24.82
C ILE A 35 -9.78 10.07 -25.61
N THR A 36 -9.59 11.26 -26.19
CA THR A 36 -10.60 11.94 -26.99
C THR A 36 -11.04 11.05 -28.16
N GLY A 37 -12.34 10.82 -28.27
CA GLY A 37 -12.92 9.97 -29.33
C GLY A 37 -12.80 8.46 -29.08
N ARG A 38 -12.18 8.01 -27.99
CA ARG A 38 -12.16 6.59 -27.61
C ARG A 38 -13.45 6.24 -26.87
N ARG A 39 -14.02 5.09 -27.22
CA ARG A 39 -15.21 4.49 -26.58
C ARG A 39 -14.87 3.04 -26.29
N PHE A 40 -15.42 2.51 -25.20
CA PHE A 40 -15.40 1.06 -24.99
C PHE A 40 -16.32 0.39 -26.02
N PRO A 41 -16.05 -0.87 -26.42
CA PRO A 41 -16.92 -1.60 -27.34
C PRO A 41 -18.36 -1.68 -26.83
N ASP A 42 -19.31 -1.83 -27.74
CA ASP A 42 -20.69 -2.11 -27.37
C ASP A 42 -20.75 -3.41 -26.54
N GLY A 43 -21.48 -3.36 -25.43
CA GLY A 43 -21.58 -4.47 -24.48
C GLY A 43 -20.41 -4.61 -23.51
N PHE A 44 -19.50 -3.63 -23.43
CA PHE A 44 -18.46 -3.63 -22.41
C PHE A 44 -19.07 -3.57 -21.00
N LEU A 45 -18.66 -4.50 -20.13
CA LEU A 45 -19.13 -4.58 -18.75
C LEU A 45 -18.25 -3.75 -17.82
N TRP A 46 -18.88 -2.85 -17.09
CA TRP A 46 -18.27 -2.13 -15.98
C TRP A 46 -18.71 -2.78 -14.69
N ALA A 47 -17.75 -3.08 -13.82
CA ALA A 47 -18.01 -3.70 -12.53
C ALA A 47 -17.09 -3.10 -11.47
N THR A 48 -17.50 -3.23 -10.22
CA THR A 48 -16.64 -3.05 -9.05
C THR A 48 -16.13 -4.42 -8.60
N GLY A 49 -15.07 -4.45 -7.80
CA GLY A 49 -14.52 -5.66 -7.21
C GLY A 49 -14.17 -5.37 -5.76
N GLU A 50 -14.46 -6.34 -4.90
CA GLU A 50 -14.29 -6.22 -3.45
C GLU A 50 -13.53 -7.44 -2.89
N ASP A 51 -12.95 -7.27 -1.70
CA ASP A 51 -12.35 -8.36 -0.91
C ASP A 51 -13.08 -8.54 0.43
N ALA A 52 -13.25 -9.80 0.85
CA ALA A 52 -13.97 -10.17 2.06
C ALA A 52 -13.35 -9.54 3.33
N TYR A 53 -12.03 -9.53 3.43
CA TYR A 53 -11.33 -9.02 4.61
C TYR A 53 -11.48 -7.50 4.77
N GLN A 54 -11.63 -6.78 3.66
CA GLN A 54 -11.80 -5.33 3.64
C GLN A 54 -13.24 -4.87 3.95
N HIS A 55 -14.24 -5.74 3.78
CA HIS A 55 -15.64 -5.31 3.77
C HIS A 55 -16.54 -6.04 4.77
N GLU A 56 -16.41 -7.37 4.90
CA GLU A 56 -17.38 -8.17 5.66
C GLU A 56 -17.36 -7.85 7.16
N GLY A 57 -16.16 -7.73 7.74
CA GLY A 57 -15.95 -7.67 9.18
C GLY A 57 -15.92 -9.06 9.84
N GLY A 58 -15.32 -9.16 11.02
CA GLY A 58 -15.30 -10.39 11.83
C GLY A 58 -14.37 -11.51 11.33
N ASN A 59 -13.56 -11.25 10.32
CA ASN A 59 -12.69 -12.23 9.68
C ASN A 59 -11.40 -12.49 10.50
N LEU A 60 -11.48 -13.27 11.58
CA LEU A 60 -10.34 -13.43 12.53
C LEU A 60 -9.45 -14.66 12.28
N ASN A 61 -9.83 -15.58 11.41
CA ASN A 61 -9.14 -16.86 11.21
C ASN A 61 -8.50 -16.96 9.81
N ASN A 62 -7.59 -16.04 9.50
CA ASN A 62 -6.84 -16.04 8.25
C ASN A 62 -5.45 -15.39 8.43
N ASP A 63 -4.64 -15.43 7.38
CA ASP A 63 -3.27 -14.91 7.42
C ASP A 63 -3.22 -13.39 7.58
N TRP A 64 -4.21 -12.63 7.09
CA TRP A 64 -4.29 -11.19 7.29
C TRP A 64 -4.53 -10.85 8.76
N ALA A 65 -5.47 -11.54 9.42
CA ALA A 65 -5.76 -11.39 10.85
C ALA A 65 -4.53 -11.73 11.71
N ARG A 66 -3.78 -12.77 11.31
CA ARG A 66 -2.51 -13.12 11.97
C ARG A 66 -1.44 -12.05 11.74
N TRP A 67 -1.40 -11.46 10.55
CA TRP A 67 -0.40 -10.45 10.20
C TRP A 67 -0.65 -9.13 10.94
N GLU A 68 -1.87 -8.60 10.94
CA GLU A 68 -2.21 -7.35 11.64
C GLU A 68 -2.09 -7.44 13.17
N ALA A 69 -2.11 -8.65 13.74
CA ALA A 69 -1.95 -8.88 15.17
C ALA A 69 -0.49 -8.84 15.67
N GLN A 70 0.50 -8.63 14.78
CA GLN A 70 1.91 -8.53 15.16
C GLN A 70 2.20 -7.26 15.97
N GLU A 71 3.23 -7.33 16.82
CA GLU A 71 3.73 -6.19 17.58
C GLU A 71 5.23 -5.96 17.30
N PRO A 72 5.64 -4.77 16.83
CA PRO A 72 4.80 -3.59 16.56
C PRO A 72 3.85 -3.83 15.38
N SER A 73 2.69 -3.17 15.40
CA SER A 73 1.71 -3.25 14.30
C SER A 73 2.38 -3.02 12.95
N PRO A 74 2.12 -3.89 11.95
CA PRO A 74 2.58 -3.67 10.59
C PRO A 74 1.69 -2.65 9.83
N ILE A 75 0.54 -2.29 10.39
CA ILE A 75 -0.36 -1.26 9.88
C ILE A 75 0.04 0.10 10.45
N GLU A 76 0.18 1.10 9.58
CA GLU A 76 0.68 2.46 9.91
C GLU A 76 -0.07 3.11 11.09
N ASN A 77 -1.38 2.94 11.16
CA ASN A 77 -2.23 3.52 12.20
C ASN A 77 -2.60 2.53 13.32
N GLY A 78 -2.10 1.28 13.26
CA GLY A 78 -2.43 0.25 14.25
C GLY A 78 -3.80 -0.39 14.09
N ASP A 79 -4.56 -0.05 13.05
CA ASP A 79 -5.89 -0.62 12.84
C ASP A 79 -5.84 -2.11 12.52
N ARG A 80 -6.96 -2.77 12.82
CA ARG A 80 -7.24 -4.17 12.54
C ARG A 80 -8.55 -4.25 11.76
N CYS A 81 -8.77 -5.33 11.01
CA CYS A 81 -9.98 -5.53 10.22
C CYS A 81 -11.25 -5.24 11.04
N GLY A 82 -11.33 -5.76 12.27
CA GLY A 82 -12.43 -5.49 13.18
C GLY A 82 -13.78 -5.75 12.51
N ASN A 83 -14.63 -4.73 12.46
CA ASN A 83 -15.93 -4.80 11.78
C ASN A 83 -15.89 -4.30 10.32
N ALA A 84 -14.77 -3.77 9.83
CA ALA A 84 -14.68 -3.14 8.51
C ALA A 84 -15.85 -2.17 8.25
N ILE A 85 -16.57 -2.34 7.13
CA ILE A 85 -17.84 -1.64 6.85
C ILE A 85 -19.09 -2.45 7.21
N ASP A 86 -18.91 -3.60 7.85
CA ASP A 86 -19.96 -4.54 8.25
C ASP A 86 -20.80 -5.06 7.07
N PHE A 87 -20.16 -5.29 5.92
CA PHE A 87 -20.83 -5.75 4.70
C PHE A 87 -21.53 -7.10 4.89
N TYR A 88 -21.03 -7.95 5.80
CA TYR A 88 -21.67 -9.23 6.13
C TYR A 88 -23.14 -9.04 6.55
N ASN A 89 -23.42 -7.99 7.33
CA ASN A 89 -24.77 -7.68 7.80
C ASN A 89 -25.48 -6.62 6.95
N ARG A 90 -24.78 -5.95 6.01
CA ARG A 90 -25.26 -4.74 5.31
C ARG A 90 -25.20 -4.81 3.79
N TYR A 91 -25.04 -6.00 3.21
CA TYR A 91 -24.88 -6.15 1.76
C TYR A 91 -26.04 -5.60 0.90
N GLU A 92 -27.24 -5.43 1.47
CA GLU A 92 -28.42 -4.86 0.77
C GLU A 92 -28.65 -3.35 1.00
N SER A 93 -27.83 -2.72 1.85
CA SER A 93 -28.08 -1.36 2.37
C SER A 93 -27.86 -0.23 1.35
#